data_AF-A0A1X2H8Y0-F1
#
_entry.id   AF-A0A1X2H8Y0-F1
#
_cell.length_a   1.000
_cell.length_b   1.000
_cell.length_c   1.000
_cell.angle_alpha   90.00
_cell.angle_beta   90.00
_cell.angle_gamma   90.00
#
_symmetry.space_group_name_H-M   'P 1'
#
loop_
_entity.id
_entity.type
_entity.pdbx_description
1 polymer ?
#
loop_
_entity_poly.entity_id
_entity_poly.type
_entity_poly.pdbx_seq_one_letter_code
_entity_poly.pdbx_strand_id
1 'polypeptide(L)' 'KTSEQEDNKDKIAIILRPGDVLAMAGPARYEWSHGIPERIVDEIGDEIIQRKTRISITLRRM' A
#
# COMPACT_ATOMS: atom_id res chain seq x y z
N LYS A 1 7.43 -27.18 10.45
CA LYS A 1 8.14 -26.03 11.05
C LYS A 1 9.20 -25.59 10.08
N THR A 2 8.89 -24.62 9.23
CA THR A 2 9.91 -23.80 8.55
C THR A 2 9.39 -22.39 8.63
N SER A 3 10.09 -21.63 9.44
CA SER A 3 9.90 -20.23 9.79
C SER A 3 10.16 -19.35 8.58
N GLU A 4 9.14 -18.62 8.12
CA GLU A 4 9.32 -17.42 7.28
C GLU A 4 9.10 -16.19 8.18
N GLN A 5 10.01 -16.01 9.13
CA GLN A 5 10.23 -14.74 9.79
C GLN A 5 11.55 -14.22 9.25
N GLU A 6 11.51 -13.27 8.30
CA GLU A 6 12.53 -12.24 8.07
C GLU A 6 12.18 -11.42 6.82
N ASP A 7 11.70 -10.18 7.01
CA ASP A 7 12.17 -9.02 6.24
C ASP A 7 11.74 -7.75 6.99
N ASN A 8 12.46 -7.43 8.07
CA ASN A 8 12.31 -6.17 8.81
C ASN A 8 13.02 -5.05 8.04
N LYS A 9 12.59 -4.80 6.80
CA LYS A 9 12.76 -3.51 6.13
C LYS A 9 11.59 -2.65 6.56
N ASP A 10 11.85 -1.42 6.97
CA ASP A 10 10.80 -0.47 7.34
C ASP A 10 9.70 -0.49 6.27
N LYS A 11 8.51 -0.94 6.65
CA LYS A 11 7.33 -1.01 5.76
C LYS A 11 6.25 -0.17 6.38
N ILE A 12 5.80 0.83 5.64
CA ILE A 12 4.74 1.74 6.09
C ILE A 12 3.49 1.42 5.26
N ALA A 13 2.48 0.90 5.92
CA ALA A 13 1.18 0.64 5.29
C ALA A 13 0.34 1.93 5.30
N ILE A 14 -0.29 2.23 4.16
CA ILE A 14 -1.24 3.34 4.01
C ILE A 14 -2.56 2.77 3.51
N ILE A 15 -3.66 3.15 4.16
CA ILE A 15 -5.01 2.77 3.76
C ILE A 15 -5.55 3.89 2.85
N LEU A 16 -5.93 3.54 1.63
CA LEU A 16 -6.59 4.46 0.70
C LEU A 16 -8.03 4.02 0.46
N ARG A 17 -8.97 4.77 1.02
CA ARG A 17 -10.41 4.61 0.78
C ARG A 17 -10.80 5.20 -0.58
N PRO A 18 -11.97 4.84 -1.14
CA PRO A 18 -12.46 5.45 -2.37
C PRO A 18 -12.60 6.98 -2.21
N GLY A 19 -11.99 7.73 -3.12
CA GLY A 19 -11.99 9.20 -3.09
C GLY A 19 -10.77 9.84 -2.43
N ASP A 20 -9.93 9.06 -1.73
CA ASP A 20 -8.71 9.57 -1.13
C ASP A 20 -7.69 10.03 -2.19
N VAL A 21 -6.95 11.07 -1.84
CA VAL A 21 -5.84 11.60 -2.66
C VAL A 21 -4.53 11.38 -1.91
N LEU A 22 -3.59 10.70 -2.56
CA LEU A 22 -2.23 10.50 -2.05
C LEU A 22 -1.23 11.35 -2.84
N ALA A 23 -0.52 12.24 -2.14
CA ALA A 23 0.60 12.99 -2.70
C ALA A 23 1.93 12.37 -2.24
N MET A 24 2.78 11.98 -3.20
CA MET A 24 4.14 11.49 -2.92
C MET A 24 5.18 12.49 -3.43
N ALA A 25 5.98 13.02 -2.51
CA ALA A 25 7.07 13.96 -2.77
C ALA A 25 8.27 13.67 -1.85
N GLY A 26 9.43 14.24 -2.17
CA GLY A 26 10.64 14.08 -1.35
C GLY A 26 11.04 12.60 -1.17
N PRO A 27 11.53 12.19 0.02
CA PRO A 27 12.01 10.83 0.27
C PRO A 27 11.01 9.74 -0.09
N ALA A 28 9.71 9.94 0.20
CA ALA A 28 8.67 8.96 -0.13
C ALA A 28 8.55 8.66 -1.64
N ARG A 29 8.99 9.59 -2.50
CA ARG A 29 9.01 9.41 -3.96
C ARG A 29 10.31 8.80 -4.47
N TYR A 30 11.45 9.14 -3.86
CA TYR A 30 12.77 8.87 -4.44
C TYR A 30 13.57 7.79 -3.70
N GLU A 31 13.38 7.66 -2.39
CA GLU A 31 14.14 6.73 -1.53
C GLU A 31 13.34 5.46 -1.19
N TRP A 32 12.02 5.49 -1.41
CA TRP A 32 11.12 4.41 -1.05
C TRP A 32 10.49 3.77 -2.28
N SER A 33 10.43 2.44 -2.28
CA SER A 33 9.52 1.72 -3.17
C SER A 33 8.11 1.75 -2.59
N HIS A 34 7.12 1.88 -3.47
CA HIS A 34 5.71 1.76 -3.13
C HIS A 34 5.09 0.63 -3.96
N GLY A 35 4.10 -0.04 -3.39
CA GLY A 35 3.42 -1.14 -4.04
C GLY A 35 2.09 -1.45 -3.38
N ILE A 36 1.23 -2.10 -4.15
CA ILE A 36 -0.02 -2.65 -3.64
C ILE A 36 0.18 -4.17 -3.61
N PRO A 37 0.17 -4.83 -2.43
CA PRO A 37 0.33 -6.28 -2.35
C PRO A 37 -0.77 -7.00 -3.14
N GLU A 38 -0.45 -8.07 -3.86
CA GLU A 38 -1.45 -8.89 -4.58
C GLU A 38 -2.16 -9.84 -3.61
N ARG A 39 -3.39 -9.46 -3.20
CA ARG A 39 -4.25 -10.25 -2.31
C ARG A 39 -5.72 -9.86 -2.50
N ILE A 40 -6.64 -10.72 -2.07
CA ILE A 40 -8.09 -10.54 -2.23
C ILE A 40 -8.73 -9.89 -0.99
N VAL A 41 -8.07 -10.00 0.17
CA VAL A 41 -8.55 -9.48 1.46
C VAL A 41 -7.44 -8.69 2.13
N ASP A 42 -7.79 -7.54 2.73
CA ASP A 42 -6.93 -6.78 3.64
C ASP A 42 -7.44 -6.94 5.08
N GLU A 43 -6.56 -7.29 6.00
CA GLU A 43 -6.83 -7.30 7.45
C GLU A 43 -6.17 -6.06 8.07
N ILE A 44 -6.98 -5.19 8.67
CA ILE A 44 -6.57 -3.88 9.19
C ILE A 44 -7.14 -3.72 10.60
N GLY A 45 -6.32 -4.02 11.61
CA GLY A 45 -6.82 -4.11 12.98
C GLY A 45 -7.94 -5.15 13.07
N ASP A 46 -9.13 -4.73 13.48
CA ASP A 46 -10.32 -5.58 13.55
C ASP A 46 -11.18 -5.56 12.27
N GLU A 47 -10.79 -4.79 11.24
CA GLU A 47 -11.53 -4.69 9.98
C GLU A 47 -11.00 -5.68 8.93
N ILE A 48 -11.90 -6.46 8.33
CA ILE A 48 -11.61 -7.33 7.20
C ILE A 48 -12.25 -6.71 5.96
N ILE A 49 -11.42 -6.28 5.01
CA ILE A 49 -11.87 -5.63 3.77
C ILE A 49 -11.65 -6.58 2.60
N GLN A 50 -12.75 -7.04 1.99
CA GLN A 50 -12.67 -7.77 0.73
C GLN A 50 -12.47 -6.79 -0.43
N ARG A 51 -11.38 -6.97 -1.18
CA ARG A 51 -11.06 -6.12 -2.32
C ARG A 51 -12.05 -6.33 -3.46
N LYS A 52 -12.35 -5.21 -4.12
CA LYS A 52 -13.15 -5.12 -5.34
C LYS A 52 -12.31 -4.46 -6.42
N THR A 53 -12.87 -4.31 -7.62
CA THR A 53 -12.26 -3.50 -8.67
C THR A 53 -12.00 -2.08 -8.16
N ARG A 54 -10.74 -1.65 -8.20
CA ARG A 54 -10.31 -0.30 -7.80
C ARG A 54 -9.70 0.41 -9.01
N ILE A 55 -10.13 1.64 -9.25
CA ILE A 55 -9.54 2.53 -10.26
C ILE A 55 -8.84 3.67 -9.52
N SER A 56 -7.59 3.96 -9.88
CA SER A 56 -6.87 5.15 -9.42
C SER A 56 -6.35 5.96 -10.58
N ILE A 57 -6.38 7.27 -10.43
CA ILE A 57 -5.84 8.23 -11.39
C ILE A 57 -4.52 8.76 -10.82
N THR A 58 -3.43 8.55 -11.55
CA THR A 58 -2.09 9.02 -11.14
C THR A 58 -1.71 10.24 -11.97
N LEU A 59 -1.58 11.39 -11.31
CA LEU A 59 -1.14 12.63 -11.93
C LEU A 59 0.35 12.85 -11.68
N ARG A 60 1.10 13.18 -12.73
CA ARG A 60 2.53 13.51 -12.66
C ARG A 60 2.87 14.63 -13.64
N ARG A 61 3.77 15.52 -13.24
CA ARG A 61 4.44 16.42 -14.17
C ARG A 61 5.54 15.64 -14.90
N MET A 62 5.67 15.86 -16.20
CA MET A 62 6.83 15.40 -16.98
C MET A 62 8.02 16.33 -16.81
#